data_AF-E8LU31-F1
#
_entry.id   AF-E8LU31-F1
#
_cell.length_a   1.000
_cell.length_b   1.000
_cell.length_c   1.000
_cell.angle_alpha   90.00
_cell.angle_beta   90.00
_cell.angle_gamma   90.00
#
_symmetry.space_group_name_H-M   'P 1'
#
loop_
_entity.id
_entity.type
_entity.pdbx_description
1 polymer ?
#
loop_
_entity_poly.entity_id
_entity_poly.type
_entity_poly.pdbx_seq_one_letter_code
_entity_poly.pdbx_strand_id
1 'polypeptide(L)'
;MKKTSLSLMVSLILVTGCGSDSNSNNSSNGSTTNAGVSLPVIQGSAIGSATFYSTVPEEFAVEGIDRYVKLTPRSNVSRSSRSSSSEPAINIIAADDGVGGEKIRRAVMIMQHLLTDYAGSTYGADKTSIAASMAERNATLMLTANDEDNEALMMRLFVKEAFRQGQLESWVSASGASTLAGLDFSSENTFIESFNEYSDKQTEDDAEKVTSSFLEGVYKSAQTPQWLINSQALMYRELTLDGDCHYMSKYANYCADLGVNADRDAGYEEILHIVQAQGIAPNDNYKALQRDIDNRALNIYNNSEDIWKPEKSTWDDWISDDVNSDVIGTTYSHEYLAAAFEAYMGVSKHNGAGLDGYKALTRDEMKAQDPDAEGWISELFHDYLQYTARIDSTGVSTFHRNQFPGSSDTPTFKMNLDDAVAGEEYTSKSQWLLNAKIIGNDTINLTANDQDNTLEGNEKDNVIDGKAGSDNYVVDADYADCTRVEAQVNSFIVECPSQGTDTLINMEKVTFKDRTLQI
;
A
#
# COMPACT_ATOMS: atom_id res chain seq x y z
N MET A 1 -34.17 -9.10 -0.01
CA MET A 1 -32.87 -8.59 0.48
C MET A 1 -32.45 -7.52 -0.51
N LYS A 2 -32.84 -6.27 -0.26
CA LYS A 2 -32.36 -5.14 -1.03
C LYS A 2 -30.99 -4.82 -0.47
N LYS A 3 -29.94 -4.97 -1.28
CA LYS A 3 -28.61 -4.48 -0.95
C LYS A 3 -28.72 -2.96 -0.86
N THR A 4 -28.53 -2.42 0.34
CA THR A 4 -28.37 -0.99 0.61
C THR A 4 -27.02 -0.57 0.05
N SER A 5 -27.06 0.39 -0.87
CA SER A 5 -25.89 1.02 -1.46
C SER A 5 -25.48 2.13 -0.51
N LEU A 6 -24.69 1.84 0.53
CA LEU A 6 -24.08 2.88 1.36
C LEU A 6 -22.90 3.52 0.60
N SER A 7 -23.18 4.00 -0.61
CA SER A 7 -22.20 4.43 -1.63
C SER A 7 -21.40 5.69 -1.27
N LEU A 8 -21.48 6.18 -0.02
CA LEU A 8 -20.86 7.43 0.42
C LEU A 8 -19.70 7.25 1.41
N MET A 9 -19.39 6.03 1.85
CA MET A 9 -18.27 5.81 2.78
C MET A 9 -16.94 5.48 2.07
N VAL A 10 -16.93 5.32 0.74
CA VAL A 10 -15.76 4.86 -0.01
C VAL A 10 -14.87 5.99 -0.56
N SER A 11 -15.37 7.23 -0.73
CA SER A 11 -14.60 8.31 -1.38
C SER A 11 -14.01 9.38 -0.44
N LEU A 12 -14.19 9.26 0.88
CA LEU A 12 -13.77 10.30 1.82
C LEU A 12 -12.25 10.25 2.09
N ILE A 13 -11.47 10.89 1.22
CA ILE A 13 -10.14 11.43 1.54
C ILE A 13 -10.36 12.54 2.59
N LEU A 14 -10.42 12.13 3.85
CA LEU A 14 -10.51 13.05 4.98
C LEU A 14 -9.12 13.67 5.16
N VAL A 15 -9.01 14.99 5.45
CA VAL A 15 -7.84 15.68 6.08
C VAL A 15 -8.19 17.10 6.63
N THR A 16 -7.77 17.50 7.86
CA THR A 16 -7.75 18.90 8.37
C THR A 16 -6.49 19.25 9.21
N GLY A 17 -6.17 20.56 9.26
CA GLY A 17 -4.99 21.16 9.89
C GLY A 17 -5.09 21.47 11.38
N CYS A 18 -3.95 21.39 12.07
CA CYS A 18 -3.81 21.46 13.52
C CYS A 18 -3.77 22.89 14.09
N GLY A 19 -4.40 23.09 15.26
CA GLY A 19 -4.15 24.19 16.20
C GLY A 19 -3.73 23.62 17.56
N SER A 20 -2.64 24.15 18.15
CA SER A 20 -1.94 23.59 19.30
C SER A 20 -2.53 24.04 20.65
N ASP A 21 -2.60 23.14 21.65
CA ASP A 21 -2.31 23.48 23.06
C ASP A 21 -2.22 22.26 23.99
N SER A 22 -1.38 22.39 25.02
CA SER A 22 -0.93 21.37 25.98
C SER A 22 -1.60 21.46 27.35
N ASN A 23 -1.96 20.34 28.00
CA ASN A 23 -1.66 20.13 29.43
C ASN A 23 -1.88 18.70 29.95
N SER A 24 -1.02 18.31 30.89
CA SER A 24 -0.84 16.98 31.49
C SER A 24 -1.75 16.67 32.67
N ASN A 25 -2.06 15.38 32.90
CA ASN A 25 -1.85 14.77 34.22
C ASN A 25 -1.81 13.22 34.20
N ASN A 26 -0.86 12.72 34.99
CA ASN A 26 -0.41 11.33 35.13
C ASN A 26 -1.37 10.47 35.98
N SER A 27 -1.58 9.21 35.59
CA SER A 27 -1.66 8.11 36.57
C SER A 27 -1.18 6.80 35.94
N SER A 28 -0.26 6.15 36.65
CA SER A 28 0.51 4.98 36.26
C SER A 28 -0.19 3.67 36.62
N ASN A 29 -0.19 2.67 35.73
CA ASN A 29 -0.04 1.27 36.15
C ASN A 29 0.24 0.29 34.99
N GLY A 30 1.21 -0.61 35.21
CA GLY A 30 1.18 -2.00 34.71
C GLY A 30 1.79 -2.28 33.33
N SER A 31 3.12 -2.33 33.23
CA SER A 31 3.85 -2.77 32.05
C SER A 31 3.80 -4.30 31.87
N THR A 32 3.06 -4.76 30.86
CA THR A 32 3.36 -5.97 30.09
C THR A 32 3.94 -5.52 28.76
N THR A 33 5.23 -5.74 28.53
CA THR A 33 5.91 -5.34 27.29
C THR A 33 5.42 -6.17 26.12
N ASN A 34 4.56 -5.62 25.26
CA ASN A 34 4.29 -6.16 23.92
C ASN A 34 5.53 -5.94 23.05
N ALA A 35 6.34 -6.98 22.84
CA ALA A 35 7.50 -6.90 21.97
C ALA A 35 7.04 -6.94 20.50
N GLY A 36 7.05 -5.78 19.82
CA GLY A 36 6.82 -5.71 18.39
C GLY A 36 7.93 -6.40 17.59
N VAL A 37 7.62 -6.82 16.37
CA VAL A 37 8.54 -7.44 15.41
C VAL A 37 9.09 -6.35 14.48
N SER A 38 10.42 -6.19 14.43
CA SER A 38 11.04 -5.27 13.46
C SER A 38 10.84 -5.79 12.04
N LEU A 39 10.35 -4.95 11.15
CA LEU A 39 10.33 -5.21 9.72
C LEU A 39 11.63 -4.68 9.07
N PRO A 40 12.04 -5.23 7.92
CA PRO A 40 13.17 -4.70 7.17
C PRO A 40 12.98 -3.23 6.80
N VAL A 41 14.07 -2.45 6.90
CA VAL A 41 14.12 -1.07 6.44
C VAL A 41 14.98 -1.01 5.18
N ILE A 42 14.44 -0.41 4.11
CA ILE A 42 15.16 -0.30 2.84
C ILE A 42 16.37 0.62 3.02
N GLN A 43 17.52 0.25 2.44
CA GLN A 43 18.71 1.09 2.46
C GLN A 43 18.44 2.42 1.76
N GLY A 44 18.76 3.54 2.41
CA GLY A 44 18.47 4.88 1.86
C GLY A 44 17.02 5.31 2.02
N SER A 45 16.17 4.54 2.72
CA SER A 45 14.83 4.99 3.07
C SER A 45 14.86 6.23 3.98
N ALA A 46 13.88 7.11 3.77
CA ALA A 46 13.51 8.16 4.72
C ALA A 46 12.78 7.60 5.96
N ILE A 47 12.44 6.30 5.98
CA ILE A 47 12.01 5.58 7.18
C ILE A 47 13.24 5.04 7.92
N GLY A 48 13.32 5.31 9.22
CA GLY A 48 14.42 4.85 10.08
C GLY A 48 14.12 3.53 10.80
N SER A 49 12.84 3.24 11.06
CA SER A 49 12.42 1.96 11.64
C SER A 49 10.98 1.64 11.27
N ALA A 50 10.70 0.36 11.02
CA ALA A 50 9.36 -0.19 10.83
C ALA A 50 9.12 -1.29 11.87
N THR A 51 8.07 -1.19 12.68
CA THR A 51 7.77 -2.19 13.72
C THR A 51 6.32 -2.64 13.63
N PHE A 52 6.13 -3.95 13.50
CA PHE A 52 4.84 -4.63 13.45
C PHE A 52 4.44 -5.11 14.84
N TYR A 53 3.27 -4.71 15.32
CA TYR A 53 2.71 -5.07 16.61
C TYR A 53 1.44 -5.90 16.41
N SER A 54 1.33 -6.99 17.16
CA SER A 54 0.09 -7.76 17.30
C SER A 54 -0.88 -7.15 18.31
N THR A 55 -0.55 -5.98 18.85
CA THR A 55 -1.39 -5.24 19.81
C THR A 55 -1.58 -3.83 19.32
N VAL A 56 -2.84 -3.39 19.29
CA VAL A 56 -3.27 -2.13 18.74
C VAL A 56 -3.32 -1.08 19.86
N PRO A 57 -2.70 0.11 19.70
CA PRO A 57 -2.85 1.22 20.63
C PRO A 57 -4.32 1.61 20.86
N GLU A 58 -4.66 2.03 22.08
CA GLU A 58 -6.04 2.30 22.51
C GLU A 58 -6.80 3.30 21.61
N GLU A 59 -6.09 4.30 21.09
CA GLU A 59 -6.64 5.28 20.15
C GLU A 59 -7.18 4.64 18.87
N PHE A 60 -6.48 3.63 18.33
CA PHE A 60 -6.88 2.89 17.13
C PHE A 60 -7.78 1.68 17.43
N ALA A 61 -7.93 1.29 18.70
CA ALA A 61 -8.59 0.05 19.07
C ALA A 61 -10.11 0.12 18.81
N VAL A 62 -10.57 -0.61 17.80
CA VAL A 62 -11.98 -0.89 17.50
C VAL A 62 -12.11 -2.32 16.97
N GLU A 63 -13.32 -2.88 17.01
CA GLU A 63 -13.59 -4.16 16.37
C GLU A 63 -13.24 -4.10 14.87
N GLY A 64 -12.46 -5.06 14.40
CA GLY A 64 -11.97 -5.12 13.01
C GLY A 64 -10.50 -4.69 12.84
N ILE A 65 -9.89 -4.04 13.83
CA ILE A 65 -8.46 -3.72 13.82
C ILE A 65 -7.73 -4.56 14.86
N ASP A 66 -6.78 -5.37 14.41
CA ASP A 66 -6.04 -6.32 15.25
C ASP A 66 -4.53 -6.32 14.98
N ARG A 67 -4.06 -5.53 14.00
CA ARG A 67 -2.66 -5.32 13.67
C ARG A 67 -2.33 -3.82 13.63
N TYR A 68 -1.11 -3.49 14.04
CA TYR A 68 -0.59 -2.13 14.01
C TYR A 68 0.86 -2.12 13.51
N VAL A 69 1.19 -1.25 12.57
CA VAL A 69 2.57 -0.96 12.18
C VAL A 69 2.89 0.49 12.49
N LYS A 70 4.02 0.68 13.18
CA LYS A 70 4.62 2.00 13.39
C LYS A 70 5.80 2.18 12.45
N LEU A 71 5.73 3.18 11.58
CA LEU A 71 6.85 3.63 10.76
C LEU A 71 7.38 4.94 11.34
N THR A 72 8.65 4.97 11.73
CA THR A 72 9.29 6.16 12.30
C THR A 72 10.25 6.74 11.27
N PRO A 73 10.13 8.03 10.89
CA PRO A 73 11.06 8.66 9.96
C PRO A 73 12.51 8.61 10.46
N ARG A 74 13.44 8.53 9.51
CA ARG A 74 14.88 8.61 9.75
C ARG A 74 15.18 10.01 10.31
N SER A 75 15.79 10.08 11.49
CA SER A 75 16.19 11.36 12.06
C SER A 75 17.57 11.79 11.55
N ASN A 76 17.69 13.04 11.09
CA ASN A 76 18.98 13.67 10.82
C ASN A 76 19.74 14.09 12.11
N VAL A 77 19.13 13.86 13.29
CA VAL A 77 19.71 14.16 14.59
C VAL A 77 19.94 12.85 15.34
N SER A 78 21.17 12.61 15.80
CA SER A 78 21.47 11.50 16.71
C SER A 78 20.69 11.72 18.02
N ARG A 79 19.53 11.07 18.18
CA ARG A 79 18.70 11.18 19.39
C ARG A 79 19.00 10.04 20.35
N SER A 80 19.44 10.39 21.55
CA SER A 80 19.42 9.52 22.72
C SER A 80 17.98 9.07 23.02
N SER A 81 17.82 7.80 23.38
CA SER A 81 16.56 7.16 23.81
C SER A 81 15.59 8.10 24.53
N ARG A 82 14.60 8.62 23.80
CA ARG A 82 13.38 9.18 24.40
C ARG A 82 12.27 8.14 24.30
N SER A 83 11.44 8.12 25.33
CA SER A 83 10.27 7.26 25.50
C SER A 83 9.39 7.26 24.23
N SER A 84 9.00 6.06 23.79
CA SER A 84 8.43 5.74 22.46
C SER A 84 6.99 6.20 22.20
N SER A 85 6.32 6.85 23.16
CA SER A 85 4.87 7.07 23.11
C SER A 85 4.43 8.42 22.53
N SER A 86 5.34 9.31 22.13
CA SER A 86 4.99 10.64 21.59
C SER A 86 5.83 11.07 20.39
N GLU A 87 6.57 10.16 19.77
CA GLU A 87 7.29 10.48 18.54
C GLU A 87 6.33 10.43 17.35
N PRO A 88 6.27 11.49 16.51
CA PRO A 88 5.50 11.48 15.28
C PRO A 88 5.81 10.24 14.45
N ALA A 89 4.77 9.60 13.92
CA ALA A 89 4.90 8.37 13.17
C ALA A 89 3.86 8.29 12.07
N ILE A 90 4.21 7.53 11.03
CA ILE A 90 3.26 7.06 10.03
C ILE A 90 2.70 5.74 10.55
N ASN A 91 1.39 5.59 10.51
CA ASN A 91 0.68 4.47 11.10
C ASN A 91 0.09 3.59 10.00
N ILE A 92 0.08 2.28 10.23
CA ILE A 92 -0.79 1.36 9.50
C ILE A 92 -1.62 0.64 10.54
N ILE A 93 -2.94 0.74 10.43
CA ILE A 93 -3.88 -0.05 11.23
C ILE A 93 -4.55 -1.04 10.29
N ALA A 94 -4.69 -2.28 10.75
CA ALA A 94 -5.05 -3.35 9.85
C ALA A 94 -5.89 -4.41 10.55
N ALA A 95 -6.85 -4.95 9.79
CA ALA A 95 -7.44 -6.26 10.05
C ALA A 95 -6.43 -7.38 9.75
N ASP A 96 -6.69 -8.60 10.20
CA ASP A 96 -5.90 -9.77 9.81
C ASP A 96 -6.04 -9.98 8.30
N ASP A 97 -4.91 -10.11 7.60
CA ASP A 97 -4.92 -10.35 6.16
C ASP A 97 -5.16 -11.83 5.80
N GLY A 98 -5.21 -12.70 6.81
CA GLY A 98 -5.41 -14.14 6.63
C GLY A 98 -4.23 -14.87 5.99
N VAL A 99 -3.12 -14.16 5.72
CA VAL A 99 -1.91 -14.69 5.08
C VAL A 99 -0.65 -14.37 5.89
N GLY A 100 -0.79 -14.22 7.21
CA GLY A 100 0.34 -14.07 8.13
C GLY A 100 1.00 -12.69 8.11
N GLY A 101 0.27 -11.66 7.69
CA GLY A 101 0.74 -10.27 7.61
C GLY A 101 1.52 -9.95 6.33
N GLU A 102 1.52 -10.83 5.32
CA GLU A 102 2.25 -10.60 4.08
C GLU A 102 1.70 -9.41 3.27
N LYS A 103 0.38 -9.18 3.27
CA LYS A 103 -0.19 -8.01 2.59
C LYS A 103 0.13 -6.73 3.35
N ILE A 104 0.12 -6.78 4.68
CA ILE A 104 0.58 -5.66 5.51
C ILE A 104 2.06 -5.37 5.24
N ARG A 105 2.92 -6.40 5.13
CA ARG A 105 4.33 -6.24 4.76
C ARG A 105 4.47 -5.62 3.37
N ARG A 106 3.67 -6.03 2.38
CA ARG A 106 3.68 -5.42 1.05
C ARG A 106 3.36 -3.93 1.11
N ALA A 107 2.31 -3.53 1.85
CA ALA A 107 1.96 -2.11 2.00
C ALA A 107 3.13 -1.31 2.60
N VAL A 108 3.79 -1.86 3.63
CA VAL A 108 5.00 -1.26 4.21
C VAL A 108 6.13 -1.13 3.17
N MET A 109 6.33 -2.13 2.33
CA MET A 109 7.42 -2.12 1.32
C MET A 109 7.17 -1.13 0.19
N ILE A 110 5.92 -1.01 -0.30
CA ILE A 110 5.54 0.01 -1.29
C ILE A 110 5.77 1.40 -0.71
N MET A 111 5.29 1.64 0.53
CA MET A 111 5.48 2.93 1.19
C MET A 111 6.97 3.27 1.38
N GLN A 112 7.79 2.29 1.77
CA GLN A 112 9.23 2.49 1.87
C GLN A 112 9.88 2.76 0.53
N HIS A 113 9.46 2.12 -0.56
CA HIS A 113 9.97 2.41 -1.90
C HIS A 113 9.68 3.86 -2.32
N LEU A 114 8.43 4.31 -2.14
CA LEU A 114 8.05 5.70 -2.42
C LEU A 114 8.86 6.69 -1.57
N LEU A 115 9.22 6.31 -0.35
CA LEU A 115 10.02 7.10 0.58
C LEU A 115 11.53 6.80 0.55
N THR A 116 12.03 6.06 -0.45
CA THR A 116 13.47 5.83 -0.62
C THR A 116 14.11 6.96 -1.39
N ASP A 117 15.22 7.50 -0.85
CA ASP A 117 15.98 8.58 -1.46
C ASP A 117 16.52 8.14 -2.83
N TYR A 118 16.32 8.96 -3.86
CA TYR A 118 16.86 8.76 -5.20
C TYR A 118 17.97 9.77 -5.47
N ALA A 119 19.20 9.37 -5.13
CA ALA A 119 20.36 10.25 -5.21
C ALA A 119 20.56 10.83 -6.62
N GLY A 120 20.65 12.16 -6.72
CA GLY A 120 20.87 12.87 -7.96
C GLY A 120 19.59 13.31 -8.69
N SER A 121 18.41 12.86 -8.25
CA SER A 121 17.13 13.32 -8.82
C SER A 121 16.68 14.66 -8.24
N THR A 122 15.85 15.38 -8.99
CA THR A 122 15.40 16.74 -8.67
C THR A 122 14.49 16.78 -7.44
N TYR A 123 13.57 15.82 -7.33
CA TYR A 123 12.57 15.79 -6.24
C TYR A 123 12.83 14.65 -5.26
N GLY A 124 13.54 13.60 -5.66
CA GLY A 124 13.76 12.40 -4.86
C GLY A 124 15.06 12.35 -4.06
N ALA A 125 15.99 13.30 -4.22
CA ALA A 125 17.33 13.23 -3.61
C ALA A 125 17.36 13.07 -2.08
N ASP A 126 16.42 13.68 -1.37
CA ASP A 126 16.23 13.52 0.08
C ASP A 126 14.73 13.63 0.42
N LYS A 127 14.10 12.50 0.74
CA LYS A 127 12.68 12.42 1.08
C LYS A 127 12.42 12.49 2.57
N THR A 128 13.43 12.82 3.39
CA THR A 128 13.27 12.91 4.84
C THR A 128 12.19 13.92 5.24
N SER A 129 12.05 15.04 4.51
CA SER A 129 10.98 16.01 4.80
C SER A 129 9.58 15.51 4.41
N ILE A 130 9.45 14.68 3.36
CA ILE A 130 8.18 14.02 3.00
C ILE A 130 7.76 13.09 4.14
N ALA A 131 8.65 12.19 4.58
CA ALA A 131 8.36 11.26 5.66
C ALA A 131 8.08 11.98 7.00
N ALA A 132 8.81 13.07 7.28
CA ALA A 132 8.55 13.91 8.45
C ALA A 132 7.17 14.56 8.40
N SER A 133 6.79 15.14 7.25
CA SER A 133 5.45 15.71 7.05
C SER A 133 4.35 14.68 7.29
N MET A 134 4.48 13.47 6.71
CA MET A 134 3.50 12.40 6.92
C MET A 134 3.39 12.02 8.40
N ALA A 135 4.51 11.90 9.10
CA ALA A 135 4.55 11.54 10.51
C ALA A 135 4.00 12.63 11.44
N GLU A 136 4.33 13.90 11.19
CA GLU A 136 3.84 15.06 11.95
C GLU A 136 2.32 15.25 11.80
N ARG A 137 1.77 14.77 10.69
CA ARG A 137 0.34 14.77 10.39
C ARG A 137 -0.35 13.47 10.81
N ASN A 138 0.35 12.55 11.48
CA ASN A 138 -0.16 11.23 11.88
C ASN A 138 -0.82 10.45 10.72
N ALA A 139 -0.24 10.51 9.51
CA ALA A 139 -0.74 9.79 8.35
C ALA A 139 -1.01 8.32 8.68
N THR A 140 -2.22 7.83 8.39
CA THR A 140 -2.67 6.49 8.77
C THR A 140 -3.24 5.70 7.59
N LEU A 141 -2.57 4.63 7.18
CA LEU A 141 -3.12 3.68 6.21
C LEU A 141 -4.02 2.67 6.94
N MET A 142 -5.25 2.47 6.47
CA MET A 142 -6.21 1.51 7.01
C MET A 142 -6.35 0.33 6.06
N LEU A 143 -6.04 -0.88 6.53
CA LEU A 143 -6.13 -2.09 5.72
C LEU A 143 -7.28 -2.98 6.19
N THR A 144 -8.26 -3.21 5.32
CA THR A 144 -9.42 -4.09 5.56
C THR A 144 -9.52 -5.15 4.48
N ALA A 145 -10.42 -6.13 4.60
CA ALA A 145 -10.52 -7.17 3.59
C ALA A 145 -11.23 -6.69 2.30
N ASN A 146 -12.26 -5.85 2.44
CA ASN A 146 -13.15 -5.40 1.36
C ASN A 146 -13.89 -4.08 1.74
N ASP A 147 -14.72 -3.55 0.82
CA ASP A 147 -15.50 -2.32 1.00
C ASP A 147 -16.42 -2.44 2.21
N GLU A 148 -17.16 -3.55 2.34
CA GLU A 148 -18.14 -3.74 3.40
C GLU A 148 -17.45 -3.68 4.79
N ASP A 149 -16.28 -4.31 4.91
CA ASP A 149 -15.45 -4.24 6.12
C ASP A 149 -14.86 -2.84 6.35
N ASN A 150 -14.51 -2.11 5.27
CA ASN A 150 -14.04 -0.73 5.37
C ASN A 150 -15.14 0.22 5.84
N GLU A 151 -16.34 0.14 5.26
CA GLU A 151 -17.50 0.93 5.66
C GLU A 151 -17.86 0.67 7.13
N ALA A 152 -17.88 -0.60 7.55
CA ALA A 152 -18.12 -0.97 8.94
C ALA A 152 -17.04 -0.43 9.89
N LEU A 153 -15.77 -0.48 9.48
CA LEU A 153 -14.66 0.09 10.24
C LEU A 153 -14.81 1.61 10.39
N MET A 154 -15.05 2.32 9.29
CA MET A 154 -15.20 3.79 9.27
C MET A 154 -16.38 4.22 10.14
N MET A 155 -17.53 3.54 10.04
CA MET A 155 -18.67 3.74 10.92
C MET A 155 -18.28 3.62 12.40
N ARG A 156 -17.59 2.53 12.78
CA ARG A 156 -17.14 2.32 14.17
C ARG A 156 -16.20 3.41 14.64
N LEU A 157 -15.22 3.81 13.82
CA LEU A 157 -14.24 4.82 14.17
C LEU A 157 -14.87 6.20 14.40
N PHE A 158 -15.75 6.63 13.49
CA PHE A 158 -16.40 7.92 13.57
C PHE A 158 -17.44 7.98 14.69
N VAL A 159 -18.20 6.90 14.89
CA VAL A 159 -19.13 6.79 16.03
C VAL A 159 -18.37 6.82 17.35
N LYS A 160 -17.29 6.04 17.48
CA LYS A 160 -16.41 6.07 18.66
C LYS A 160 -15.91 7.47 18.95
N GLU A 161 -15.44 8.18 17.92
CA GLU A 161 -14.95 9.54 18.09
C GLU A 161 -16.05 10.53 18.48
N ALA A 162 -17.23 10.43 17.86
CA ALA A 162 -18.39 11.25 18.21
C ALA A 162 -18.88 10.99 19.65
N PHE A 163 -18.83 9.73 20.11
CA PHE A 163 -19.12 9.36 21.50
C PHE A 163 -18.08 9.89 22.46
N ARG A 164 -16.79 9.76 22.14
CA ARG A 164 -15.68 10.29 22.95
C ARG A 164 -15.82 11.80 23.19
N GLN A 165 -16.35 12.54 22.21
CA GLN A 165 -16.64 13.97 22.30
C GLN A 165 -17.99 14.28 22.97
N GLY A 166 -18.83 13.28 23.21
CA GLY A 166 -20.20 13.47 23.73
C GLY A 166 -21.11 14.23 22.78
N GLN A 167 -20.84 14.19 21.47
CA GLN A 167 -21.54 14.98 20.45
C GLN A 167 -22.44 14.16 19.52
N LEU A 168 -22.35 12.83 19.52
CA LEU A 168 -23.08 12.00 18.56
C LEU A 168 -24.57 12.31 18.48
N GLU A 169 -25.28 12.29 19.62
CA GLU A 169 -26.72 12.60 19.66
C GLU A 169 -27.01 14.01 19.14
N SER A 170 -26.17 15.00 19.47
CA SER A 170 -26.33 16.38 19.00
C SER A 170 -26.15 16.50 17.50
N TRP A 171 -25.14 15.85 16.92
CA TRP A 171 -24.89 15.89 15.48
C TRP A 171 -25.96 15.11 14.71
N VAL A 172 -26.34 13.92 15.17
CA VAL A 172 -27.41 13.15 14.54
C VAL A 172 -28.75 13.88 14.63
N SER A 173 -29.05 14.55 15.75
CA SER A 173 -30.25 15.38 15.90
C SER A 173 -30.31 16.57 14.93
N ALA A 174 -29.15 17.02 14.42
CA ALA A 174 -29.04 18.12 13.46
C ALA A 174 -29.07 17.66 11.99
N SER A 175 -29.14 16.35 11.72
CA SER A 175 -29.07 15.75 10.37
C SER A 175 -30.14 16.21 9.38
N GLY A 176 -31.29 16.67 9.88
CA GLY A 176 -32.44 16.96 9.02
C GLY A 176 -33.14 15.71 8.46
N ALA A 177 -32.80 14.51 8.95
CA ALA A 177 -33.55 13.29 8.67
C ALA A 177 -35.02 13.44 9.13
N SER A 178 -35.95 12.84 8.39
CA SER A 178 -37.39 13.01 8.63
C SER A 178 -37.85 12.41 9.97
N THR A 179 -37.12 11.40 10.46
CA THR A 179 -37.32 10.75 11.75
C THR A 179 -35.99 10.22 12.28
N LEU A 180 -35.82 10.19 13.60
CA LEU A 180 -34.69 9.54 14.27
C LEU A 180 -35.18 8.39 15.17
N ALA A 181 -36.44 8.00 15.02
CA ALA A 181 -37.06 6.97 15.86
C ALA A 181 -36.37 5.61 15.65
N GLY A 182 -35.95 5.01 16.76
CA GLY A 182 -35.27 3.72 16.76
C GLY A 182 -33.75 3.82 16.94
N LEU A 183 -33.16 5.01 16.78
CA LEU A 183 -31.75 5.22 17.12
C LEU A 183 -31.55 5.27 18.64
N ASP A 184 -30.50 4.61 19.12
CA ASP A 184 -30.14 4.51 20.54
C ASP A 184 -28.73 5.06 20.77
N PHE A 185 -28.62 6.11 21.59
CA PHE A 185 -27.37 6.81 21.86
C PHE A 185 -26.71 6.40 23.19
N SER A 186 -27.11 5.27 23.77
CA SER A 186 -26.61 4.83 25.09
C SER A 186 -25.16 4.33 25.08
N SER A 187 -24.69 3.78 23.95
CA SER A 187 -23.30 3.37 23.75
C SER A 187 -22.93 3.29 22.27
N GLU A 188 -21.63 3.23 21.96
CA GLU A 188 -21.10 3.07 20.59
C GLU A 188 -21.74 1.88 19.87
N ASN A 189 -21.70 0.69 20.48
CA ASN A 189 -22.24 -0.53 19.88
C ASN A 189 -23.75 -0.47 19.74
N THR A 190 -24.46 0.04 20.75
CA THR A 190 -25.92 0.14 20.70
C THR A 190 -26.37 1.12 19.61
N PHE A 191 -25.64 2.23 19.42
CA PHE A 191 -25.91 3.13 18.30
C PHE A 191 -25.73 2.43 16.96
N ILE A 192 -24.61 1.76 16.74
CA ILE A 192 -24.32 1.05 15.49
C ILE A 192 -25.39 -0.02 15.20
N GLU A 193 -25.74 -0.84 16.19
CA GLU A 193 -26.81 -1.85 16.07
C GLU A 193 -28.16 -1.21 15.72
N SER A 194 -28.52 -0.15 16.43
CA SER A 194 -29.77 0.57 16.19
C SER A 194 -29.79 1.31 14.84
N PHE A 195 -28.63 1.79 14.39
CA PHE A 195 -28.47 2.47 13.11
C PHE A 195 -28.62 1.48 11.94
N ASN A 196 -28.06 0.28 12.05
CA ASN A 196 -28.26 -0.78 11.05
C ASN A 196 -29.75 -1.15 10.92
N GLU A 197 -30.47 -1.26 12.04
CA GLU A 197 -31.92 -1.46 12.00
C GLU A 197 -32.68 -0.24 11.44
N TYR A 198 -32.19 0.97 11.70
CA TYR A 198 -32.76 2.21 11.20
C TYR A 198 -32.59 2.31 9.68
N SER A 199 -31.41 2.04 9.12
CA SER A 199 -31.13 2.08 7.69
C SER A 199 -31.95 1.05 6.91
N ASP A 200 -32.25 -0.10 7.52
CA ASP A 200 -33.12 -1.13 6.93
C ASP A 200 -34.60 -0.71 6.86
N LYS A 201 -35.04 0.15 7.79
CA LYS A 201 -36.45 0.53 7.96
C LYS A 201 -36.79 1.88 7.33
N GLN A 202 -35.83 2.81 7.27
CA GLN A 202 -36.01 4.16 6.75
C GLN A 202 -35.59 4.29 5.29
N THR A 203 -35.71 5.49 4.73
CA THR A 203 -35.24 5.80 3.37
C THR A 203 -33.72 5.94 3.34
N GLU A 204 -33.14 5.66 2.18
CA GLU A 204 -31.71 5.87 1.91
C GLU A 204 -31.28 7.32 2.20
N ASP A 205 -32.08 8.30 1.78
CA ASP A 205 -31.88 9.73 2.08
C ASP A 205 -31.86 10.06 3.59
N ASP A 206 -32.66 9.37 4.41
CA ASP A 206 -32.65 9.60 5.86
C ASP A 206 -31.41 8.96 6.51
N ALA A 207 -31.03 7.75 6.08
CA ALA A 207 -29.81 7.09 6.54
C ALA A 207 -28.54 7.87 6.15
N GLU A 208 -28.51 8.41 4.93
CA GLU A 208 -27.43 9.26 4.43
C GLU A 208 -27.32 10.54 5.26
N LYS A 209 -28.43 11.25 5.51
CA LYS A 209 -28.44 12.46 6.36
C LYS A 209 -27.90 12.20 7.75
N VAL A 210 -28.31 11.10 8.39
CA VAL A 210 -27.79 10.71 9.71
C VAL A 210 -26.29 10.50 9.64
N THR A 211 -25.83 9.74 8.65
CA THR A 211 -24.42 9.41 8.42
C THR A 211 -23.58 10.65 8.20
N SER A 212 -23.91 11.43 7.16
CA SER A 212 -23.19 12.64 6.79
C SER A 212 -23.13 13.64 7.94
N SER A 213 -24.18 13.76 8.75
CA SER A 213 -24.20 14.73 9.86
C SER A 213 -23.16 14.43 10.94
N PHE A 214 -23.03 13.17 11.40
CA PHE A 214 -22.01 12.87 12.40
C PHE A 214 -20.61 12.79 11.79
N LEU A 215 -20.47 12.36 10.53
CA LEU A 215 -19.19 12.39 9.81
C LEU A 215 -18.67 13.83 9.69
N GLU A 216 -19.51 14.75 9.23
CA GLU A 216 -19.17 16.18 9.18
C GLU A 216 -18.86 16.76 10.57
N GLY A 217 -19.61 16.33 11.59
CA GLY A 217 -19.40 16.75 12.97
C GLY A 217 -18.02 16.34 13.50
N VAL A 218 -17.65 15.08 13.33
CA VAL A 218 -16.31 14.56 13.64
C VAL A 218 -15.27 15.32 12.83
N TYR A 219 -15.49 15.48 11.52
CA TYR A 219 -14.54 16.13 10.63
C TYR A 219 -14.24 17.58 11.01
N LYS A 220 -15.28 18.37 11.32
CA LYS A 220 -15.16 19.80 11.65
C LYS A 220 -14.69 20.04 13.09
N SER A 221 -14.68 19.01 13.94
CA SER A 221 -14.32 19.15 15.35
C SER A 221 -12.81 19.26 15.54
N ALA A 222 -12.37 20.33 16.20
CA ALA A 222 -10.97 20.52 16.58
C ALA A 222 -10.47 19.50 17.63
N GLN A 223 -11.37 18.70 18.22
CA GLN A 223 -11.01 17.64 19.16
C GLN A 223 -10.69 16.32 18.46
N THR A 224 -11.03 16.19 17.18
CA THR A 224 -10.83 14.96 16.41
C THR A 224 -9.35 14.71 16.18
N PRO A 225 -8.86 13.49 16.45
CA PRO A 225 -7.45 13.18 16.27
C PRO A 225 -7.07 13.22 14.79
N GLN A 226 -5.92 13.82 14.50
CA GLN A 226 -5.44 13.97 13.13
C GLN A 226 -5.27 12.64 12.40
N TRP A 227 -4.98 11.54 13.09
CA TRP A 227 -4.78 10.25 12.45
C TRP A 227 -6.05 9.73 11.76
N LEU A 228 -7.22 9.95 12.37
CA LEU A 228 -8.51 9.52 11.82
C LEU A 228 -8.89 10.37 10.62
N ILE A 229 -8.50 11.64 10.71
CA ILE A 229 -8.77 12.59 9.66
C ILE A 229 -7.71 12.52 8.59
N ASN A 230 -6.51 12.00 8.77
CA ASN A 230 -5.45 11.97 7.73
C ASN A 230 -5.20 10.53 7.28
N SER A 231 -6.29 9.79 7.10
CA SER A 231 -6.26 8.37 6.78
C SER A 231 -6.56 8.08 5.32
N GLN A 232 -5.99 6.99 4.82
CA GLN A 232 -6.32 6.40 3.52
C GLN A 232 -6.71 4.94 3.73
N ALA A 233 -7.76 4.48 3.04
CA ALA A 233 -8.15 3.07 3.06
C ALA A 233 -7.48 2.31 1.90
N LEU A 234 -7.23 1.02 2.10
CA LEU A 234 -6.82 0.10 1.04
C LEU A 234 -7.27 -1.31 1.41
N MET A 235 -7.99 -1.97 0.50
CA MET A 235 -8.56 -3.28 0.77
C MET A 235 -7.60 -4.38 0.32
N TYR A 236 -7.52 -5.47 1.08
CA TYR A 236 -6.62 -6.58 0.79
C TYR A 236 -6.92 -7.24 -0.56
N ARG A 237 -8.16 -7.23 -1.03
CA ARG A 237 -8.49 -7.76 -2.36
C ARG A 237 -7.90 -6.95 -3.51
N GLU A 238 -7.53 -5.70 -3.27
CA GLU A 238 -6.85 -4.80 -4.20
C GLU A 238 -5.35 -4.70 -3.89
N LEU A 239 -4.83 -5.52 -2.97
CA LEU A 239 -3.41 -5.57 -2.63
C LEU A 239 -2.88 -6.99 -2.87
N THR A 240 -2.49 -7.26 -4.12
CA THR A 240 -1.93 -8.56 -4.52
C THR A 240 -0.53 -8.74 -3.94
N LEU A 241 -0.06 -9.94 -3.64
CA LEU A 241 1.36 -10.22 -3.40
C LEU A 241 2.07 -10.45 -4.73
N ASP A 242 3.37 -10.16 -4.78
CA ASP A 242 4.17 -10.51 -5.95
C ASP A 242 4.09 -12.03 -6.17
N GLY A 243 3.79 -12.46 -7.39
CA GLY A 243 3.62 -13.88 -7.71
C GLY A 243 2.28 -14.50 -7.30
N ASP A 244 1.38 -13.78 -6.62
CA ASP A 244 0.06 -14.34 -6.32
C ASP A 244 -0.77 -14.61 -7.60
N CYS A 245 -1.83 -15.41 -7.49
CA CYS A 245 -2.65 -15.78 -8.64
C CYS A 245 -3.24 -14.55 -9.38
N HIS A 246 -3.76 -13.57 -8.64
CA HIS A 246 -4.39 -12.36 -9.19
C HIS A 246 -3.34 -11.41 -9.80
N TYR A 247 -2.18 -11.27 -9.14
CA TYR A 247 -1.01 -10.54 -9.63
C TYR A 247 -0.56 -11.07 -11.00
N MET A 248 -0.54 -12.40 -11.15
CA MET A 248 -0.04 -13.04 -12.36
C MET A 248 -1.08 -13.04 -13.49
N SER A 249 -2.36 -13.20 -13.15
CA SER A 249 -3.42 -13.55 -14.11
C SER A 249 -4.36 -12.42 -14.52
N LYS A 250 -4.16 -11.19 -14.00
CA LYS A 250 -5.13 -10.09 -14.12
C LYS A 250 -6.50 -10.48 -13.55
N TYR A 251 -6.48 -10.97 -12.31
CA TYR A 251 -7.71 -11.34 -11.59
C TYR A 251 -8.58 -12.38 -12.33
N ALA A 252 -7.94 -13.39 -12.92
CA ALA A 252 -8.68 -14.43 -13.65
C ALA A 252 -9.64 -15.21 -12.73
N ASN A 253 -10.78 -15.62 -13.29
CA ASN A 253 -11.85 -16.30 -12.55
C ASN A 253 -11.50 -17.70 -11.99
N TYR A 254 -10.33 -18.24 -12.31
CA TYR A 254 -9.82 -19.47 -11.71
C TYR A 254 -9.05 -19.22 -10.41
N CYS A 255 -8.70 -17.96 -10.11
CA CYS A 255 -8.15 -17.57 -8.82
C CYS A 255 -9.24 -17.57 -7.74
N ALA A 256 -8.85 -17.42 -6.48
CA ALA A 256 -9.82 -17.32 -5.38
C ALA A 256 -10.77 -16.12 -5.62
N ASP A 257 -12.06 -16.33 -5.38
CA ASP A 257 -13.05 -15.26 -5.43
C ASP A 257 -12.86 -14.33 -4.23
N LEU A 258 -12.55 -13.06 -4.51
CA LEU A 258 -12.32 -12.01 -3.52
C LEU A 258 -13.53 -11.06 -3.39
N GLY A 259 -14.64 -11.40 -4.05
CA GLY A 259 -15.87 -10.61 -4.04
C GLY A 259 -15.93 -9.55 -5.15
N VAL A 260 -16.96 -8.70 -5.04
CA VAL A 260 -17.19 -7.57 -5.95
C VAL A 260 -16.04 -6.57 -5.82
N ASN A 261 -15.72 -5.83 -6.91
CA ASN A 261 -14.64 -4.83 -6.97
C ASN A 261 -13.21 -5.38 -6.80
N ALA A 262 -13.01 -6.70 -6.81
CA ALA A 262 -11.67 -7.29 -6.87
C ALA A 262 -11.25 -7.53 -8.32
N ASP A 263 -10.86 -6.46 -9.03
CA ASP A 263 -10.51 -6.52 -10.46
C ASP A 263 -9.11 -5.97 -10.81
N ARG A 264 -8.41 -5.35 -9.84
CA ARG A 264 -7.06 -4.82 -10.02
C ARG A 264 -6.28 -4.73 -8.71
N ASP A 265 -4.95 -4.66 -8.83
CA ASP A 265 -4.07 -4.25 -7.73
C ASP A 265 -4.05 -2.72 -7.67
N ALA A 266 -4.55 -2.13 -6.59
CA ALA A 266 -4.56 -0.70 -6.30
C ALA A 266 -3.46 -0.29 -5.30
N GLY A 267 -2.57 -1.22 -4.92
CA GLY A 267 -1.59 -0.99 -3.86
C GLY A 267 -0.64 0.19 -4.14
N TYR A 268 -0.28 0.45 -5.40
CA TYR A 268 0.55 1.60 -5.75
C TYR A 268 -0.22 2.92 -5.66
N GLU A 269 -1.43 2.96 -6.18
CA GLU A 269 -2.32 4.13 -6.16
C GLU A 269 -2.63 4.57 -4.73
N GLU A 270 -3.20 3.68 -3.92
CA GLU A 270 -3.71 4.07 -2.61
C GLU A 270 -2.58 4.45 -1.64
N ILE A 271 -1.43 3.79 -1.76
CA ILE A 271 -0.26 4.14 -0.95
C ILE A 271 0.37 5.44 -1.48
N LEU A 272 0.31 5.73 -2.78
CA LEU A 272 0.73 7.01 -3.32
C LEU A 272 -0.21 8.14 -2.88
N HIS A 273 -1.53 7.92 -2.84
CA HIS A 273 -2.50 8.90 -2.36
C HIS A 273 -2.14 9.41 -0.96
N ILE A 274 -1.82 8.52 -0.02
CA ILE A 274 -1.43 8.96 1.33
C ILE A 274 -0.04 9.63 1.37
N VAL A 275 0.91 9.17 0.55
CA VAL A 275 2.24 9.81 0.43
C VAL A 275 2.11 11.22 -0.15
N GLN A 276 1.22 11.41 -1.13
CA GLN A 276 0.99 12.71 -1.75
C GLN A 276 0.26 13.64 -0.79
N ALA A 277 -0.91 13.23 -0.29
CA ALA A 277 -1.78 14.07 0.55
C ALA A 277 -1.14 14.47 1.88
N GLN A 278 -0.31 13.60 2.48
CA GLN A 278 0.29 13.86 3.79
C GLN A 278 1.79 14.20 3.74
N GLY A 279 2.45 13.91 2.63
CA GLY A 279 3.90 14.05 2.50
C GLY A 279 4.34 15.07 1.46
N ILE A 280 3.81 14.99 0.23
CA ILE A 280 4.26 15.82 -0.91
C ILE A 280 3.51 17.16 -0.91
N ALA A 281 2.19 17.13 -1.02
CA ALA A 281 1.36 18.32 -1.16
C ALA A 281 1.50 19.33 0.00
N PRO A 282 1.46 18.92 1.29
CA PRO A 282 1.58 19.87 2.40
C PRO A 282 3.01 20.37 2.63
N ASN A 283 4.01 19.78 1.98
CA ASN A 283 5.42 20.06 2.23
C ASN A 283 5.93 21.26 1.42
N ASP A 284 6.46 22.26 2.11
CA ASP A 284 6.92 23.52 1.51
C ASP A 284 7.96 23.34 0.40
N ASN A 285 8.79 22.28 0.47
CA ASN A 285 9.78 21.99 -0.57
C ASN A 285 9.15 21.46 -1.87
N TYR A 286 7.91 20.94 -1.80
CA TYR A 286 7.23 20.24 -2.89
C TYR A 286 5.94 20.92 -3.36
N LYS A 287 5.51 22.01 -2.71
CA LYS A 287 4.32 22.78 -3.13
C LYS A 287 4.33 23.22 -4.59
N ALA A 288 5.50 23.52 -5.14
CA ALA A 288 5.63 23.85 -6.56
C ALA A 288 5.30 22.65 -7.45
N LEU A 289 5.85 21.47 -7.12
CA LEU A 289 5.58 20.22 -7.82
C LEU A 289 4.10 19.84 -7.74
N GLN A 290 3.50 19.85 -6.53
CA GLN A 290 2.07 19.55 -6.37
C GLN A 290 1.21 20.47 -7.23
N ARG A 291 1.47 21.78 -7.20
CA ARG A 291 0.73 22.74 -8.02
C ARG A 291 0.88 22.48 -9.52
N ASP A 292 2.05 22.04 -9.96
CA ASP A 292 2.28 21.73 -11.37
C ASP A 292 1.47 20.48 -11.78
N ILE A 293 1.37 19.47 -10.89
CA ILE A 293 0.51 18.29 -11.06
C ILE A 293 -0.98 18.70 -11.11
N ASP A 294 -1.45 19.51 -10.16
CA ASP A 294 -2.83 20.03 -10.13
C ASP A 294 -3.17 20.73 -11.46
N ASN A 295 -2.30 21.66 -11.90
CA ASN A 295 -2.51 22.41 -13.12
C ASN A 295 -2.52 21.52 -14.37
N ARG A 296 -1.66 20.50 -14.43
CA ARG A 296 -1.61 19.58 -15.56
C ARG A 296 -2.88 18.74 -15.65
N ALA A 297 -3.32 18.14 -14.54
CA ALA A 297 -4.55 17.37 -14.47
C ALA A 297 -5.77 18.21 -14.90
N LEU A 298 -5.88 19.43 -14.36
CA LEU A 298 -6.95 20.36 -14.71
C LEU A 298 -6.90 20.79 -16.18
N ASN A 299 -5.71 21.03 -16.73
CA ASN A 299 -5.53 21.40 -18.14
C ASN A 299 -5.90 20.26 -19.09
N ILE A 300 -5.48 19.02 -18.78
CA ILE A 300 -5.85 17.83 -19.55
C ILE A 300 -7.38 17.73 -19.63
N TYR A 301 -8.04 17.81 -18.48
CA TYR A 301 -9.50 17.70 -18.40
C TYR A 301 -10.22 18.82 -19.17
N ASN A 302 -9.87 20.09 -18.90
CA ASN A 302 -10.53 21.24 -19.51
C ASN A 302 -10.35 21.31 -21.03
N ASN A 303 -9.19 20.87 -21.53
CA ASN A 303 -8.91 20.85 -22.96
C ASN A 303 -9.30 19.52 -23.63
N SER A 304 -9.83 18.56 -22.85
CA SER A 304 -10.18 17.22 -23.32
C SER A 304 -9.02 16.54 -24.05
N GLU A 305 -7.81 16.65 -23.50
CA GLU A 305 -6.62 16.00 -24.07
C GLU A 305 -6.81 14.47 -24.07
N ASP A 306 -6.21 13.78 -25.04
CA ASP A 306 -6.47 12.35 -25.19
C ASP A 306 -5.85 11.50 -24.09
N ILE A 307 -4.81 12.03 -23.43
CA ILE A 307 -3.89 11.30 -22.56
C ILE A 307 -4.53 10.76 -21.27
N TRP A 308 -5.52 11.45 -20.71
CA TRP A 308 -6.26 11.03 -19.52
C TRP A 308 -7.70 11.54 -19.61
N LYS A 309 -8.67 10.64 -19.40
CA LYS A 309 -10.10 10.91 -19.66
C LYS A 309 -11.00 10.29 -18.59
N PRO A 310 -11.01 10.85 -17.38
CA PRO A 310 -11.95 10.45 -16.36
C PRO A 310 -13.40 10.74 -16.81
N GLU A 311 -14.35 9.94 -16.35
CA GLU A 311 -15.77 10.20 -16.61
C GLU A 311 -16.22 11.50 -15.93
N LYS A 312 -17.23 12.17 -16.49
CA LYS A 312 -17.73 13.44 -15.93
C LYS A 312 -18.27 13.27 -14.51
N SER A 313 -18.99 12.18 -14.25
CA SER A 313 -19.51 11.84 -12.92
C SER A 313 -18.39 11.63 -11.91
N THR A 314 -17.36 10.88 -12.28
CA THR A 314 -16.17 10.65 -11.44
C THR A 314 -15.44 11.96 -11.12
N TRP A 315 -15.25 12.81 -12.13
CA TRP A 315 -14.65 14.13 -11.91
C TRP A 315 -15.47 15.02 -10.98
N ASP A 316 -16.80 15.00 -11.11
CA ASP A 316 -17.69 15.77 -10.25
C ASP A 316 -17.66 15.25 -8.81
N ASP A 317 -17.54 13.92 -8.62
CA ASP A 317 -17.38 13.25 -7.32
C ASP A 317 -16.08 13.70 -6.63
N TRP A 318 -14.96 13.61 -7.34
CA TRP A 318 -13.65 14.05 -6.84
C TRP A 318 -13.63 15.51 -6.38
N ILE A 319 -14.28 16.40 -7.12
CA ILE A 319 -14.37 17.81 -6.73
C ILE A 319 -15.32 18.00 -5.54
N SER A 320 -16.38 17.20 -5.41
CA SER A 320 -17.24 17.28 -4.22
C SER A 320 -16.55 16.78 -2.95
N ASP A 321 -15.60 15.86 -3.10
CA ASP A 321 -14.81 15.31 -2.00
C ASP A 321 -13.59 16.16 -1.62
N ASP A 322 -13.26 17.18 -2.43
CA ASP A 322 -12.14 18.07 -2.15
C ASP A 322 -12.35 18.83 -0.82
N VAL A 323 -11.49 18.53 0.15
CA VAL A 323 -11.40 19.32 1.38
C VAL A 323 -9.97 19.70 1.71
N ASN A 324 -9.75 20.99 2.00
CA ASN A 324 -8.41 21.58 2.20
C ASN A 324 -7.45 21.32 1.03
N SER A 325 -7.96 21.31 -0.20
CA SER A 325 -7.16 21.07 -1.40
C SER A 325 -6.02 22.08 -1.59
N ASP A 326 -6.14 23.29 -1.03
CA ASP A 326 -5.05 24.28 -0.93
C ASP A 326 -3.83 23.79 -0.10
N VAL A 327 -4.01 22.76 0.73
CA VAL A 327 -2.98 22.19 1.62
C VAL A 327 -2.55 20.82 1.15
N ILE A 328 -3.49 19.95 0.75
CA ILE A 328 -3.20 18.54 0.46
C ILE A 328 -3.23 18.19 -1.03
N GLY A 329 -3.46 19.16 -1.93
CA GLY A 329 -3.70 18.87 -3.34
C GLY A 329 -5.18 18.56 -3.59
N THR A 330 -5.60 18.63 -4.85
CA THR A 330 -6.97 18.27 -5.23
C THR A 330 -7.08 16.76 -5.47
N THR A 331 -8.23 16.16 -5.21
CA THR A 331 -8.49 14.73 -5.45
C THR A 331 -8.17 14.35 -6.89
N TYR A 332 -8.62 15.12 -7.88
CA TYR A 332 -8.30 14.84 -9.29
C TYR A 332 -6.79 14.87 -9.61
N SER A 333 -5.97 15.59 -8.84
CA SER A 333 -4.52 15.60 -9.02
C SER A 333 -3.86 14.33 -8.49
N HIS A 334 -4.45 13.76 -7.43
CA HIS A 334 -4.00 12.50 -6.83
C HIS A 334 -4.29 11.36 -7.80
N GLU A 335 -5.51 11.32 -8.33
CA GLU A 335 -5.99 10.32 -9.28
C GLU A 335 -5.19 10.36 -10.58
N TYR A 336 -4.91 11.57 -11.09
CA TYR A 336 -4.04 11.74 -12.25
C TYR A 336 -2.61 11.23 -12.01
N LEU A 337 -2.00 11.60 -10.87
CA LEU A 337 -0.64 11.17 -10.56
C LEU A 337 -0.58 9.65 -10.34
N ALA A 338 -1.57 9.08 -9.65
CA ALA A 338 -1.69 7.65 -9.44
C ALA A 338 -1.87 6.90 -10.77
N ALA A 339 -2.72 7.38 -11.67
CA ALA A 339 -2.91 6.76 -12.97
C ALA A 339 -1.62 6.76 -13.82
N ALA A 340 -0.88 7.88 -13.80
CA ALA A 340 0.42 7.95 -14.44
C ALA A 340 1.47 7.05 -13.77
N PHE A 341 1.45 6.96 -12.43
CA PHE A 341 2.39 6.13 -11.66
C PHE A 341 2.15 4.63 -11.88
N GLU A 342 0.90 4.18 -11.93
CA GLU A 342 0.57 2.80 -12.27
C GLU A 342 1.08 2.42 -13.66
N ALA A 343 0.97 3.32 -14.64
CA ALA A 343 1.53 3.11 -15.97
C ALA A 343 3.07 3.02 -15.91
N TYR A 344 3.70 3.89 -15.13
CA TYR A 344 5.15 3.90 -14.94
C TYR A 344 5.68 2.61 -14.27
N MET A 345 4.88 2.01 -13.38
CA MET A 345 5.16 0.74 -12.70
C MET A 345 4.71 -0.49 -13.51
N GLY A 346 4.16 -0.29 -14.71
CA GLY A 346 3.74 -1.36 -15.61
C GLY A 346 2.40 -2.03 -15.27
N VAL A 347 1.68 -1.52 -14.26
CA VAL A 347 0.35 -2.03 -13.87
C VAL A 347 -0.64 -1.82 -15.02
N SER A 348 -0.64 -0.65 -15.65
CA SER A 348 -1.53 -0.36 -16.77
C SER A 348 -1.25 -1.25 -18.00
N LYS A 349 0.04 -1.52 -18.30
CA LYS A 349 0.40 -2.46 -19.36
C LYS A 349 -0.05 -3.88 -19.06
N HIS A 350 0.11 -4.32 -17.81
CA HIS A 350 -0.40 -5.60 -17.36
C HIS A 350 -1.91 -5.68 -17.56
N ASN A 351 -2.68 -4.70 -17.07
CA ASN A 351 -4.14 -4.70 -17.15
C ASN A 351 -4.64 -4.51 -18.59
N GLY A 352 -3.83 -3.93 -19.47
CA GLY A 352 -4.19 -3.61 -20.87
C GLY A 352 -4.94 -2.29 -21.02
N ALA A 353 -5.10 -1.54 -19.93
CA ALA A 353 -5.69 -0.21 -19.87
C ALA A 353 -5.09 0.56 -18.69
N GLY A 354 -5.03 1.89 -18.78
CA GLY A 354 -4.66 2.75 -17.67
C GLY A 354 -5.85 3.11 -16.78
N LEU A 355 -5.53 3.41 -15.53
CA LEU A 355 -6.49 3.91 -14.53
C LEU A 355 -7.16 5.19 -15.04
N ASP A 356 -8.47 5.30 -14.81
CA ASP A 356 -9.30 6.45 -15.19
C ASP A 356 -9.12 6.96 -16.62
N GLY A 357 -8.88 6.01 -17.54
CA GLY A 357 -8.73 6.30 -18.96
C GLY A 357 -7.36 6.85 -19.37
N TYR A 358 -6.35 6.76 -18.50
CA TYR A 358 -4.96 7.09 -18.85
C TYR A 358 -4.46 6.24 -20.03
N LYS A 359 -3.85 6.87 -21.04
CA LYS A 359 -3.58 6.23 -22.33
C LYS A 359 -2.19 5.63 -22.48
N ALA A 360 -1.18 6.27 -21.92
CA ALA A 360 0.17 5.72 -21.96
C ALA A 360 0.26 4.55 -20.99
N LEU A 361 0.69 3.38 -21.46
CA LEU A 361 0.78 2.16 -20.65
C LEU A 361 2.22 1.81 -20.29
N THR A 362 3.20 2.42 -20.95
CA THR A 362 4.63 2.18 -20.75
C THR A 362 5.38 3.49 -20.54
N ARG A 363 6.56 3.44 -19.91
CA ARG A 363 7.42 4.62 -19.72
C ARG A 363 7.77 5.33 -21.03
N ASP A 364 8.00 4.58 -22.11
CA ASP A 364 8.30 5.17 -23.43
C ASP A 364 7.08 5.87 -24.04
N GLU A 365 5.89 5.30 -23.86
CA GLU A 365 4.64 5.95 -24.25
C GLU A 365 4.39 7.22 -23.43
N MET A 366 4.70 7.20 -22.12
CA MET A 366 4.60 8.37 -21.26
C MET A 366 5.57 9.47 -21.70
N LYS A 367 6.84 9.16 -21.96
CA LYS A 367 7.80 10.14 -22.52
C LYS A 367 7.30 10.83 -23.78
N ALA A 368 6.56 10.11 -24.62
CA ALA A 368 6.03 10.63 -25.87
C ALA A 368 4.72 11.41 -25.71
N GLN A 369 3.84 11.00 -24.80
CA GLN A 369 2.45 11.48 -24.70
C GLN A 369 2.17 12.33 -23.45
N ASP A 370 2.90 12.10 -22.37
CA ASP A 370 2.83 12.84 -21.10
C ASP A 370 4.21 13.05 -20.45
N PRO A 371 5.11 13.82 -21.11
CA PRO A 371 6.48 13.99 -20.62
C PRO A 371 6.55 14.69 -19.26
N ASP A 372 5.54 15.47 -18.87
CA ASP A 372 5.49 16.12 -17.56
C ASP A 372 5.33 15.08 -16.45
N ALA A 373 4.33 14.18 -16.56
CA ALA A 373 4.11 13.12 -15.58
C ALA A 373 5.30 12.15 -15.51
N GLU A 374 5.85 11.75 -16.66
CA GLU A 374 7.03 10.88 -16.69
C GLU A 374 8.25 11.53 -16.02
N GLY A 375 8.48 12.82 -16.29
CA GLY A 375 9.56 13.60 -15.69
C GLY A 375 9.39 13.72 -14.18
N TRP A 376 8.19 14.01 -13.67
CA TRP A 376 7.96 14.09 -12.23
C TRP A 376 8.18 12.76 -11.53
N ILE A 377 7.65 11.67 -12.09
CA ILE A 377 7.76 10.33 -11.49
C ILE A 377 9.22 9.87 -11.49
N SER A 378 9.92 9.98 -12.62
CA SER A 378 11.33 9.58 -12.72
C SER A 378 12.28 10.47 -11.90
N GLU A 379 11.94 11.74 -11.68
CA GLU A 379 12.73 12.64 -10.84
C GLU A 379 12.35 12.59 -9.34
N LEU A 380 11.30 11.85 -8.98
CA LEU A 380 10.85 11.68 -7.60
C LEU A 380 11.08 10.27 -7.08
N PHE A 381 10.78 9.23 -7.84
CA PHE A 381 10.82 7.82 -7.42
C PHE A 381 11.89 7.04 -8.19
N HIS A 382 12.34 5.92 -7.60
CA HIS A 382 13.28 5.03 -8.27
C HIS A 382 12.59 4.28 -9.40
N ASP A 383 13.28 4.14 -10.53
CA ASP A 383 12.87 3.31 -11.67
C ASP A 383 12.66 1.83 -11.29
N TYR A 384 13.43 1.33 -10.34
CA TYR A 384 13.36 -0.04 -9.88
C TYR A 384 12.93 -0.11 -8.42
N LEU A 385 12.19 -1.16 -8.08
CA LEU A 385 11.64 -1.39 -6.74
C LEU A 385 12.77 -1.75 -5.78
N GLN A 386 12.89 -0.92 -4.73
CA GLN A 386 14.02 -0.94 -3.80
C GLN A 386 13.84 -1.96 -2.65
N TYR A 387 12.69 -2.63 -2.59
CA TYR A 387 12.40 -3.66 -1.59
C TYR A 387 12.69 -5.07 -2.13
N THR A 388 12.78 -6.05 -1.22
CA THR A 388 12.78 -7.48 -1.58
C THR A 388 11.35 -7.97 -1.76
N ALA A 389 10.98 -8.25 -3.00
CA ALA A 389 9.70 -8.85 -3.36
C ALA A 389 9.54 -10.21 -2.71
N ARG A 390 8.35 -10.53 -2.20
CA ARG A 390 8.07 -11.81 -1.57
C ARG A 390 7.15 -12.60 -2.48
N ILE A 391 7.75 -13.48 -3.28
CA ILE A 391 7.10 -14.17 -4.40
C ILE A 391 6.26 -15.34 -3.85
N ASP A 392 4.94 -15.25 -3.96
CA ASP A 392 4.02 -16.30 -3.53
C ASP A 392 4.10 -17.52 -4.45
N SER A 393 4.80 -18.58 -4.00
CA SER A 393 4.96 -19.82 -4.77
C SER A 393 3.64 -20.53 -5.07
N THR A 394 2.61 -20.39 -4.22
CA THR A 394 1.30 -21.01 -4.45
C THR A 394 0.53 -20.29 -5.56
N GLY A 395 0.59 -18.96 -5.60
CA GLY A 395 0.08 -18.17 -6.70
C GLY A 395 0.73 -18.50 -8.03
N VAL A 396 2.07 -18.53 -8.08
CA VAL A 396 2.85 -18.85 -9.29
C VAL A 396 2.48 -20.24 -9.82
N SER A 397 2.38 -21.22 -8.92
CA SER A 397 1.98 -22.60 -9.26
C SER A 397 0.54 -22.68 -9.77
N THR A 398 -0.38 -21.92 -9.16
CA THR A 398 -1.79 -21.87 -9.58
C THR A 398 -1.94 -21.21 -10.94
N PHE A 399 -1.27 -20.10 -11.18
CA PHE A 399 -1.21 -19.43 -12.47
C PHE A 399 -0.66 -20.37 -13.55
N HIS A 400 0.51 -20.97 -13.33
CA HIS A 400 1.17 -21.83 -14.33
C HIS A 400 0.29 -23.01 -14.74
N ARG A 401 -0.36 -23.68 -13.77
CA ARG A 401 -1.24 -24.83 -14.05
C ARG A 401 -2.43 -24.47 -14.94
N ASN A 402 -2.97 -23.26 -14.80
CA ASN A 402 -4.10 -22.78 -15.58
C ASN A 402 -3.68 -22.20 -16.93
N GLN A 403 -2.56 -21.46 -16.96
CA GLN A 403 -2.06 -20.83 -18.19
C GLN A 403 -1.41 -21.83 -19.14
N PHE A 404 -0.73 -22.85 -18.61
CA PHE A 404 0.02 -23.85 -19.39
C PHE A 404 -0.45 -25.28 -19.04
N PRO A 405 -1.72 -25.62 -19.32
CA PRO A 405 -2.27 -26.90 -18.91
C PRO A 405 -1.55 -28.08 -19.59
N GLY A 406 -1.12 -29.04 -18.77
CA GLY A 406 -0.40 -30.22 -19.24
C GLY A 406 1.11 -30.02 -19.44
N SER A 407 1.65 -28.82 -19.15
CA SER A 407 3.10 -28.63 -19.04
C SER A 407 3.67 -29.48 -17.89
N SER A 408 4.82 -30.09 -18.13
CA SER A 408 5.63 -30.76 -17.11
C SER A 408 6.72 -29.86 -16.53
N ASP A 409 6.80 -28.61 -17.00
CA ASP A 409 7.81 -27.67 -16.57
C ASP A 409 7.54 -27.23 -15.12
N THR A 410 8.63 -26.91 -14.41
CA THR A 410 8.50 -26.30 -13.09
C THR A 410 8.02 -24.86 -13.26
N PRO A 411 6.94 -24.43 -12.57
CA PRO A 411 6.46 -23.05 -12.62
C PRO A 411 7.61 -22.08 -12.35
N THR A 412 7.73 -21.03 -13.15
CA THR A 412 8.82 -20.06 -13.05
C THR A 412 8.26 -18.66 -12.92
N PHE A 413 8.69 -17.90 -11.90
CA PHE A 413 8.43 -16.47 -11.81
C PHE A 413 9.52 -15.70 -12.55
N LYS A 414 9.12 -14.82 -13.49
CA LYS A 414 10.07 -14.03 -14.28
C LYS A 414 10.09 -12.59 -13.82
N MET A 415 11.29 -12.06 -13.59
CA MET A 415 11.55 -10.65 -13.36
C MET A 415 12.05 -9.95 -14.62
N ASN A 416 12.27 -10.60 -15.76
CA ASN A 416 12.52 -9.91 -17.01
C ASN A 416 11.22 -9.77 -17.81
N LEU A 417 11.08 -8.69 -18.59
CA LEU A 417 9.98 -8.56 -19.54
C LEU A 417 9.96 -9.73 -20.52
N ASP A 418 8.79 -10.34 -20.69
CA ASP A 418 8.51 -11.40 -21.66
C ASP A 418 7.12 -11.17 -22.25
N ASP A 419 6.99 -10.12 -23.07
CA ASP A 419 5.73 -9.74 -23.72
C ASP A 419 5.45 -10.50 -25.02
N ALA A 420 6.37 -11.40 -25.41
CA ALA A 420 6.23 -12.27 -26.58
C ALA A 420 5.38 -13.51 -26.28
N VAL A 421 5.27 -13.92 -25.02
CA VAL A 421 4.53 -15.11 -24.59
C VAL A 421 3.20 -14.70 -23.96
N ALA A 422 2.10 -15.13 -24.57
CA ALA A 422 0.76 -14.87 -24.04
C ALA A 422 0.60 -15.48 -22.62
N GLY A 423 0.10 -14.68 -21.68
CA GLY A 423 0.01 -15.03 -20.26
C GLY A 423 1.13 -14.48 -19.39
N GLU A 424 2.27 -14.09 -19.96
CA GLU A 424 3.40 -13.56 -19.20
C GLU A 424 3.29 -12.03 -19.01
N GLU A 425 2.10 -11.44 -19.18
CA GLU A 425 1.94 -9.98 -19.12
C GLU A 425 2.23 -9.39 -17.73
N TYR A 426 2.25 -10.21 -16.67
CA TYR A 426 2.70 -9.77 -15.34
C TYR A 426 4.17 -9.32 -15.34
N THR A 427 4.96 -9.76 -16.32
CA THR A 427 6.35 -9.32 -16.49
C THR A 427 6.48 -7.83 -16.77
N SER A 428 5.42 -7.17 -17.24
CA SER A 428 5.38 -5.71 -17.35
C SER A 428 5.51 -4.99 -15.99
N LYS A 429 5.08 -5.65 -14.89
CA LYS A 429 5.25 -5.19 -13.51
C LYS A 429 6.56 -5.71 -12.91
N SER A 430 6.81 -7.03 -13.00
CA SER A 430 7.97 -7.64 -12.33
C SER A 430 9.32 -7.27 -12.95
N GLN A 431 9.34 -6.71 -14.17
CA GLN A 431 10.56 -6.16 -14.78
C GLN A 431 11.28 -5.12 -13.94
N TRP A 432 10.56 -4.46 -13.03
CA TRP A 432 11.09 -3.40 -12.18
C TRP A 432 11.60 -3.90 -10.82
N LEU A 433 11.54 -5.21 -10.53
CA LEU A 433 12.05 -5.76 -9.27
C LEU A 433 13.58 -5.89 -9.32
N LEU A 434 14.28 -5.51 -8.25
CA LEU A 434 15.72 -5.81 -8.09
C LEU A 434 15.96 -7.03 -7.21
N ASN A 435 15.09 -7.25 -6.22
CA ASN A 435 15.33 -8.24 -5.19
C ASN A 435 14.08 -9.09 -5.01
N ALA A 436 14.27 -10.39 -4.81
CA ALA A 436 13.17 -11.33 -4.66
C ALA A 436 13.50 -12.46 -3.69
N LYS A 437 12.50 -12.87 -2.92
CA LYS A 437 12.52 -14.05 -2.06
C LYS A 437 11.30 -14.89 -2.37
N ILE A 438 11.49 -16.18 -2.67
CA ILE A 438 10.38 -17.11 -2.81
C ILE A 438 9.81 -17.40 -1.41
N ILE A 439 8.50 -17.28 -1.25
CA ILE A 439 7.77 -17.63 -0.03
C ILE A 439 6.73 -18.71 -0.32
N GLY A 440 6.23 -19.36 0.73
CA GLY A 440 5.34 -20.52 0.59
C GLY A 440 6.11 -21.82 0.32
N ASN A 441 5.37 -22.89 0.07
CA ASN A 441 5.88 -24.27 0.11
C ASN A 441 5.80 -24.99 -1.24
N ASP A 442 5.50 -24.30 -2.33
CA ASP A 442 5.48 -24.93 -3.66
C ASP A 442 6.86 -24.83 -4.31
N THR A 443 7.22 -25.85 -5.10
CA THR A 443 8.45 -25.87 -5.89
C THR A 443 8.26 -25.01 -7.13
N ILE A 444 8.88 -23.83 -7.13
CA ILE A 444 8.94 -22.93 -8.28
C ILE A 444 10.39 -22.54 -8.58
N ASN A 445 10.62 -22.01 -9.77
CA ASN A 445 11.89 -21.40 -10.18
C ASN A 445 11.75 -19.88 -10.22
N LEU A 446 12.89 -19.19 -10.29
CA LEU A 446 12.95 -17.75 -10.50
C LEU A 446 13.95 -17.43 -11.60
N THR A 447 13.54 -16.58 -12.53
CA THR A 447 14.42 -15.97 -13.53
C THR A 447 14.45 -14.48 -13.29
N ALA A 448 15.63 -13.93 -13.04
CA ALA A 448 15.83 -12.54 -12.65
C ALA A 448 15.79 -11.59 -13.87
N ASN A 449 16.22 -10.33 -13.72
CA ASN A 449 16.40 -9.41 -14.85
C ASN A 449 17.88 -9.14 -15.11
N ASP A 450 18.17 -8.21 -16.02
CA ASP A 450 19.55 -7.90 -16.40
C ASP A 450 20.19 -6.84 -15.47
N GLN A 451 19.65 -6.64 -14.25
CA GLN A 451 20.19 -5.74 -13.23
C GLN A 451 20.88 -6.54 -12.13
N ASP A 452 21.63 -5.84 -11.26
CA ASP A 452 22.19 -6.46 -10.06
C ASP A 452 21.06 -6.89 -9.11
N ASN A 453 20.85 -8.19 -8.94
CA ASN A 453 19.77 -8.72 -8.13
C ASN A 453 20.23 -9.39 -6.83
N THR A 454 19.39 -9.29 -5.78
CA THR A 454 19.52 -10.11 -4.56
C THR A 454 18.37 -11.09 -4.46
N LEU A 455 18.70 -12.38 -4.49
CA LEU A 455 17.73 -13.47 -4.67
C LEU A 455 17.79 -14.48 -3.52
N GLU A 456 16.64 -15.02 -3.12
CA GLU A 456 16.54 -16.06 -2.10
C GLU A 456 15.44 -17.08 -2.47
N GLY A 457 15.76 -18.37 -2.36
CA GLY A 457 14.82 -19.49 -2.54
C GLY A 457 13.95 -19.75 -1.32
N ASN A 458 13.05 -20.73 -1.44
CA ASN A 458 12.26 -21.24 -0.31
C ASN A 458 12.82 -22.58 0.21
N GLU A 459 12.05 -23.29 1.03
CA GLU A 459 12.45 -24.60 1.58
C GLU A 459 12.33 -25.75 0.54
N LYS A 460 12.18 -25.43 -0.75
CA LYS A 460 12.10 -26.40 -1.87
C LYS A 460 13.31 -26.24 -2.77
N ASP A 461 13.55 -27.27 -3.59
CA ASP A 461 14.61 -27.23 -4.59
C ASP A 461 14.24 -26.24 -5.69
N ASN A 462 14.88 -25.08 -5.72
CA ASN A 462 14.63 -24.05 -6.72
C ASN A 462 15.73 -24.02 -7.78
N VAL A 463 15.37 -23.66 -9.02
CA VAL A 463 16.35 -23.16 -10.00
C VAL A 463 16.24 -21.64 -10.04
N ILE A 464 17.36 -20.95 -9.76
CA ILE A 464 17.46 -19.50 -9.71
C ILE A 464 18.45 -19.03 -10.77
N ASP A 465 17.97 -18.33 -11.79
CA ASP A 465 18.79 -17.75 -12.86
C ASP A 465 18.92 -16.24 -12.66
N GLY A 466 20.13 -15.76 -12.31
CA GLY A 466 20.43 -14.34 -12.15
C GLY A 466 20.48 -13.56 -13.47
N LYS A 467 20.61 -14.27 -14.60
CA LYS A 467 20.80 -13.69 -15.94
C LYS A 467 22.07 -12.86 -16.06
N ALA A 468 21.96 -11.54 -16.03
CA ALA A 468 23.05 -10.62 -16.28
C ALA A 468 23.05 -9.56 -15.19
N GLY A 469 24.23 -9.02 -14.87
CA GLY A 469 24.40 -8.16 -13.71
C GLY A 469 25.44 -8.77 -12.79
N SER A 470 25.51 -8.25 -11.57
CA SER A 470 26.28 -8.82 -10.48
C SER A 470 25.31 -9.33 -9.41
N ASP A 471 24.86 -10.56 -9.55
CA ASP A 471 23.82 -11.16 -8.74
C ASP A 471 24.34 -11.80 -7.46
N ASN A 472 23.49 -11.80 -6.44
CA ASN A 472 23.79 -12.35 -5.13
C ASN A 472 22.65 -13.23 -4.61
N TYR A 473 22.95 -14.52 -4.42
CA TYR A 473 22.06 -15.44 -3.73
C TYR A 473 22.27 -15.37 -2.23
N VAL A 474 21.21 -15.17 -1.46
CA VAL A 474 21.28 -15.05 0.01
C VAL A 474 20.79 -16.34 0.67
N VAL A 475 21.53 -16.75 1.69
CA VAL A 475 21.22 -17.95 2.47
C VAL A 475 21.23 -17.61 3.96
N ASP A 476 20.14 -17.95 4.64
CA ASP A 476 19.99 -17.78 6.10
C ASP A 476 20.68 -18.92 6.90
N ALA A 477 21.88 -19.33 6.49
CA ALA A 477 22.68 -20.32 7.20
C ALA A 477 24.17 -19.94 7.22
N ASP A 478 24.91 -20.50 8.17
CA ASP A 478 26.37 -20.34 8.21
C ASP A 478 27.01 -21.17 7.10
N TYR A 479 28.10 -20.67 6.53
CA TYR A 479 28.80 -21.34 5.43
C TYR A 479 29.20 -22.78 5.78
N ALA A 480 29.53 -23.08 7.03
CA ALA A 480 29.95 -24.43 7.42
C ALA A 480 28.84 -25.48 7.34
N ASP A 481 27.58 -25.07 7.43
CA ASP A 481 26.42 -25.97 7.54
C ASP A 481 25.86 -26.40 6.18
N CYS A 482 26.31 -25.77 5.10
CA CYS A 482 25.82 -26.02 3.75
C CYS A 482 26.64 -27.07 2.99
N THR A 483 26.07 -27.71 1.99
CA THR A 483 26.75 -28.49 0.95
C THR A 483 26.74 -27.69 -0.34
N ARG A 484 27.86 -27.68 -1.07
CA ARG A 484 28.03 -26.86 -2.28
C ARG A 484 28.76 -27.63 -3.37
N VAL A 485 28.32 -27.50 -4.62
CA VAL A 485 28.91 -28.17 -5.78
C VAL A 485 28.94 -27.22 -6.97
N GLU A 486 30.12 -27.02 -7.57
CA GLU A 486 30.22 -26.47 -8.93
C GLU A 486 29.71 -27.52 -9.92
N ALA A 487 28.52 -27.30 -10.47
CA ALA A 487 27.83 -28.30 -11.27
C ALA A 487 28.28 -28.29 -12.74
N GLN A 488 28.23 -27.11 -13.37
CA GLN A 488 28.61 -26.86 -14.77
C GLN A 488 29.12 -25.42 -14.91
N VAL A 489 29.52 -25.00 -16.12
CA VAL A 489 29.89 -23.60 -16.40
C VAL A 489 28.72 -22.68 -16.02
N ASN A 490 29.00 -21.65 -15.21
CA ASN A 490 28.03 -20.70 -14.67
C ASN A 490 26.89 -21.34 -13.85
N SER A 491 27.10 -22.54 -13.28
CA SER A 491 26.10 -23.20 -12.43
C SER A 491 26.69 -23.68 -11.11
N PHE A 492 26.03 -23.32 -10.02
CA PHE A 492 26.42 -23.61 -8.65
C PHE A 492 25.25 -24.20 -7.88
N ILE A 493 25.45 -25.34 -7.22
CA ILE A 493 24.43 -25.97 -6.38
C ILE A 493 24.75 -25.64 -4.93
N VAL A 494 23.75 -25.20 -4.18
CA VAL A 494 23.82 -24.94 -2.75
C VAL A 494 22.66 -25.63 -2.04
N GLU A 495 22.97 -26.35 -0.97
CA GLU A 495 21.99 -26.99 -0.10
C GLU A 495 22.36 -26.60 1.34
N CYS A 496 21.41 -26.06 2.09
CA CYS A 496 21.63 -25.53 3.42
C CYS A 496 20.48 -25.93 4.36
N PRO A 497 20.67 -25.91 5.70
CA PRO A 497 19.58 -26.10 6.64
C PRO A 497 18.46 -25.08 6.38
N SER A 498 17.20 -25.53 6.40
CA SER A 498 16.03 -24.69 6.14
C SER A 498 15.96 -24.07 4.73
N GLN A 499 16.73 -24.61 3.78
CA GLN A 499 16.58 -24.37 2.34
C GLN A 499 16.53 -25.72 1.61
N GLY A 500 16.01 -25.72 0.38
CA GLY A 500 16.11 -26.88 -0.50
C GLY A 500 17.52 -27.09 -1.06
N THR A 501 17.65 -27.97 -2.05
CA THR A 501 18.83 -28.05 -2.92
C THR A 501 18.63 -27.12 -4.11
N ASP A 502 19.20 -25.93 -4.03
CA ASP A 502 19.02 -24.91 -5.05
C ASP A 502 20.11 -24.98 -6.12
N THR A 503 19.69 -24.83 -7.37
CA THR A 503 20.58 -24.68 -8.53
C THR A 503 20.62 -23.22 -8.95
N LEU A 504 21.76 -22.58 -8.76
CA LEU A 504 22.03 -21.21 -9.17
C LEU A 504 22.63 -21.22 -10.58
N ILE A 505 22.16 -20.34 -11.44
CA ILE A 505 22.63 -20.14 -12.82
C ILE A 505 22.94 -18.65 -13.00
N ASN A 506 24.07 -18.33 -13.63
CA ASN A 506 24.54 -16.96 -13.85
C ASN A 506 24.48 -16.12 -12.56
N MET A 507 25.15 -16.62 -11.53
CA MET A 507 25.19 -15.99 -10.22
C MET A 507 26.65 -15.70 -9.88
N GLU A 508 26.96 -14.47 -9.48
CA GLU A 508 28.33 -14.06 -9.15
C GLU A 508 28.66 -14.31 -7.68
N LYS A 509 27.65 -14.30 -6.80
CA LYS A 509 27.85 -14.31 -5.35
C LYS A 509 26.84 -15.19 -4.61
N VAL A 510 27.32 -15.81 -3.53
CA VAL A 510 26.46 -16.41 -2.50
C VAL A 510 26.82 -15.82 -1.14
N THR A 511 25.87 -15.16 -0.48
CA THR A 511 26.02 -14.57 0.84
C THR A 511 25.36 -15.44 1.91
N PHE A 512 26.20 -16.01 2.76
CA PHE A 512 25.84 -16.74 3.98
C PHE A 512 25.82 -15.78 5.17
N LYS A 513 25.29 -16.22 6.32
CA LYS A 513 25.26 -15.42 7.57
C LYS A 513 26.62 -14.88 8.00
N ASP A 514 27.68 -15.68 7.80
CA ASP A 514 29.02 -15.42 8.32
C ASP A 514 30.02 -14.95 7.25
N ARG A 515 29.68 -15.05 5.95
CA ARG A 515 30.56 -14.65 4.84
C ARG A 515 29.88 -14.62 3.46
N THR A 516 30.51 -13.95 2.51
CA THR A 516 30.18 -14.02 1.08
C THR A 516 31.22 -14.85 0.32
N LEU A 517 30.75 -15.70 -0.60
CA LEU A 517 31.53 -16.45 -1.58
C LEU A 517 31.33 -15.83 -2.97
N GLN A 518 32.41 -15.69 -3.74
CA GLN A 518 32.34 -15.41 -5.18
C GLN A 518 32.39 -16.74 -5.94
N ILE A 519 31.55 -16.92 -6.94
CA ILE A 519 31.40 -18.19 -7.69
C ILE A 519 31.53 -18.00 -9.20
#